data_AF-A0A0N0NRA9-F1
#
_entry.id   AF-A0A0N0NRA9-F1
#
_cell.length_a   1.000
_cell.length_b   1.000
_cell.length_c   1.000
_cell.angle_alpha   90.00
_cell.angle_beta   90.00
_cell.angle_gamma   90.00
#
_symmetry.space_group_name_H-M   'P 1'
#
loop_
_entity.id
_entity.type
_entity.pdbx_description
1 polymer ?
#
loop_
_entity_poly.entity_id
_entity_poly.type
_entity_poly.pdbx_seq_one_letter_code
_entity_poly.pdbx_strand_id
1 'polypeptide(L)'
;MNLCLGRSNVGTSLRQQTWLFTTTYNRHSAHLFVKTADIQSPKDKPEPRTHTMGTDSGNSITRGWCDECGCGLFIKPQTKPDMTCLKAGLFKPHEIPNPTMENWMKNMENWETPAKGTKRTSDVQ
;
A
#
# COMPACT_ATOMS: atom_id res chain seq x y z
N MET A 1 -8.04 -7.07 17.07
CA MET A 1 -7.14 -7.22 18.22
C MET A 1 -6.34 -8.50 18.05
N ASN A 2 -5.04 -8.41 18.34
CA ASN A 2 -4.02 -9.45 18.51
C ASN A 2 -3.66 -10.36 17.33
N LEU A 3 -2.46 -10.12 16.79
CA LEU A 3 -1.61 -11.14 16.17
C LEU A 3 -0.14 -10.86 16.52
N CYS A 4 0.19 -11.00 17.81
CA CYS A 4 1.56 -11.26 18.26
C CYS A 4 1.65 -12.77 18.51
N LEU A 5 2.27 -13.50 17.60
CA LEU A 5 2.48 -14.95 17.76
C LEU A 5 3.77 -15.20 18.54
N GLY A 6 3.61 -15.80 19.72
CA GLY A 6 4.70 -16.31 20.55
C GLY A 6 5.42 -17.47 19.87
N ARG A 7 6.75 -17.53 20.05
CA ARG A 7 7.59 -18.67 19.69
C ARG A 7 7.54 -19.72 20.79
N SER A 8 7.23 -20.96 20.43
CA SER A 8 7.62 -22.15 21.21
C SER A 8 8.23 -23.19 20.27
N ASN A 9 9.49 -23.53 20.50
CA ASN A 9 10.17 -24.69 19.92
C ASN A 9 9.54 -25.98 20.46
N VAL A 10 9.39 -27.01 19.62
CA VAL A 10 9.86 -28.42 19.78
C VAL A 10 9.22 -29.26 18.66
N GLY A 11 10.00 -30.11 17.99
CA GLY A 11 9.46 -31.38 17.44
C GLY A 11 9.73 -31.65 15.96
N THR A 12 10.84 -32.35 15.71
CA THR A 12 11.25 -32.94 14.43
C THR A 12 10.22 -33.95 13.92
N SER A 13 9.51 -33.62 12.84
CA SER A 13 8.78 -34.59 12.02
C SER A 13 8.68 -34.04 10.59
N LEU A 14 9.38 -34.70 9.67
CA LEU A 14 9.32 -34.47 8.23
C LEU A 14 7.90 -34.78 7.71
N ARG A 15 6.99 -33.82 7.84
CA ARG A 15 5.89 -33.63 6.90
C ARG A 15 6.13 -32.28 6.27
N GLN A 16 6.30 -32.27 4.95
CA GLN A 16 6.23 -31.08 4.12
C GLN A 16 4.85 -30.46 4.32
N GLN A 17 4.70 -29.68 5.39
CA GLN A 17 3.68 -28.66 5.47
C GLN A 17 4.17 -27.57 4.54
N THR A 18 3.62 -27.60 3.34
CA THR A 18 3.51 -26.48 2.42
C THR A 18 3.09 -25.27 3.24
N TRP A 19 4.07 -24.50 3.69
CA TRP A 19 3.83 -23.15 4.16
C TRP A 19 3.29 -22.40 2.95
N LEU A 20 1.96 -22.23 2.94
CA LEU A 20 1.26 -21.22 2.19
C LEU A 20 1.79 -19.85 2.66
N PHE A 21 3.00 -19.50 2.23
CA PHE A 21 3.35 -18.12 1.99
C PHE A 21 2.56 -17.70 0.74
N THR A 22 1.27 -17.46 0.89
CA THR A 22 0.59 -16.47 0.05
C THR A 22 1.08 -15.11 0.51
N THR A 23 2.37 -14.83 0.31
CA THR A 23 2.77 -13.48 -0.07
C THR A 23 2.05 -13.28 -1.40
N THR A 24 0.89 -12.64 -1.38
CA THR A 24 0.33 -12.04 -2.59
C THR A 24 1.43 -11.12 -3.13
N TYR A 25 2.17 -11.64 -4.11
CA TYR A 25 3.32 -10.99 -4.74
C TYR A 25 2.79 -9.87 -5.63
N ASN A 26 2.22 -8.84 -5.00
CA ASN A 26 1.89 -7.61 -5.70
C ASN A 26 3.21 -6.88 -5.96
N ARG A 27 3.67 -6.95 -7.21
CA ARG A 27 4.89 -6.28 -7.69
C ARG A 27 4.74 -4.76 -7.71
N HIS A 28 3.50 -4.29 -7.69
CA HIS A 28 3.11 -2.89 -7.67
C HIS A 28 2.34 -2.57 -6.40
N SER A 29 2.40 -1.32 -5.97
CA SER A 29 1.52 -0.85 -4.89
C SER A 29 0.23 -0.29 -5.47
N ALA A 30 -0.92 -0.79 -5.02
CA ALA A 30 -2.22 -0.22 -5.34
C ALA A 30 -2.61 0.86 -4.31
N HIS A 31 -3.13 1.99 -4.78
CA HIS A 31 -3.61 3.10 -3.94
C HIS A 31 -5.04 3.46 -4.27
N LEU A 32 -5.82 3.79 -3.24
CA LEU A 32 -7.16 4.32 -3.36
C LEU A 32 -7.12 5.83 -3.13
N PHE A 33 -7.58 6.60 -4.12
CA PHE A 33 -7.74 8.04 -3.98
C PHE A 33 -9.03 8.34 -3.22
N VAL A 34 -8.90 8.97 -2.06
CA VAL A 34 -10.04 9.41 -1.24
C VAL A 34 -9.89 10.88 -0.90
N LYS A 35 -11.00 11.56 -0.60
CA LYS A 35 -10.93 12.92 -0.07
C LYS A 35 -10.37 12.85 1.34
N THR A 36 -9.46 13.76 1.66
CA THR A 36 -8.83 13.82 2.98
C THR A 36 -9.87 14.02 4.09
N ALA A 37 -10.97 14.72 3.80
CA ALA A 37 -12.06 14.94 4.75
C ALA A 37 -12.83 13.66 5.15
N ASP A 38 -12.79 12.61 4.32
CA ASP A 38 -13.50 11.36 4.59
C ASP A 38 -12.66 10.39 5.45
N ILE A 39 -11.39 10.72 5.70
CA ILE A 39 -10.49 9.89 6.50
C ILE A 39 -10.65 10.25 7.98
N GLN A 40 -10.96 9.24 8.80
CA GLN A 40 -11.06 9.38 10.24
C GLN A 40 -9.99 8.53 10.93
N SER A 41 -9.10 9.18 11.69
CA SER A 41 -8.15 8.48 12.56
C SER A 41 -8.87 7.95 13.80
N PRO A 42 -8.65 6.68 14.19
CA PRO A 42 -9.16 6.17 15.46
C PRO A 42 -8.52 6.95 16.62
N LYS A 43 -9.33 7.50 17.53
CA LYS A 43 -8.85 8.32 18.66
C LYS A 43 -7.91 7.56 19.61
N ASP A 44 -8.04 6.25 19.67
CA ASP A 44 -7.31 5.38 20.61
C ASP A 44 -6.01 4.81 20.01
N LYS A 45 -5.61 5.27 18.82
CA LYS A 45 -4.42 4.79 18.12
C LYS A 45 -3.38 5.90 17.97
N PRO A 46 -2.08 5.55 18.02
CA PRO A 46 -1.02 6.53 17.82
C PRO A 46 -1.10 7.12 16.41
N GLU A 47 -0.75 8.39 16.31
CA GLU A 47 -0.69 9.07 15.03
C GLU A 47 0.39 8.46 14.12
N PRO A 48 0.14 8.31 12.82
CA PRO A 48 1.13 7.80 11.87
C PRO A 48 2.40 8.65 11.84
N ARG A 49 3.57 8.00 11.73
CA ARG A 49 4.79 8.71 11.36
C ARG A 49 4.70 9.17 9.93
N THR A 50 5.24 10.35 9.65
CA THR A 50 5.22 10.94 8.32
C THR A 50 6.59 11.43 7.89
N HIS A 51 6.84 11.39 6.59
CA HIS A 51 8.01 12.00 5.97
C HIS A 51 7.66 12.60 4.61
N THR A 52 8.11 13.83 4.40
CA THR A 52 7.90 14.59 3.17
C THR A 52 9.16 14.56 2.34
N MET A 53 9.02 14.19 1.07
CA MET A 53 10.11 14.13 0.11
C MET A 53 9.72 14.84 -1.19
N GLY A 54 10.71 15.44 -1.85
CA GLY A 54 10.58 15.87 -3.23
C GLY A 54 10.47 14.67 -4.18
N THR A 55 9.86 14.89 -5.33
CA THR A 55 9.73 13.92 -6.42
C THR A 55 10.41 14.46 -7.67
N ASP A 56 10.73 13.56 -8.62
CA ASP A 56 11.42 13.91 -9.87
C ASP A 56 10.64 14.92 -10.74
N SER A 57 9.36 15.13 -10.46
CA SER A 57 8.53 16.12 -11.14
C SER A 57 8.58 17.52 -10.55
N GLY A 58 9.39 17.74 -9.51
CA GLY A 58 9.40 18.99 -8.74
C GLY A 58 8.25 19.12 -7.74
N ASN A 59 7.32 18.14 -7.71
CA ASN A 59 6.26 18.08 -6.70
C ASN A 59 6.81 17.48 -5.40
N SER A 60 6.15 17.77 -4.28
CA SER A 60 6.43 17.10 -3.00
C SER A 60 5.29 16.17 -2.59
N ILE A 61 5.65 15.06 -1.95
CA ILE A 61 4.71 14.08 -1.41
C ILE A 61 5.05 13.80 0.05
N THR A 62 4.01 13.67 0.88
CA THR A 62 4.13 13.19 2.25
C THR A 62 3.70 11.74 2.30
N ARG A 63 4.53 10.85 2.85
CA ARG A 63 4.21 9.44 3.07
C ARG A 63 3.97 9.20 4.54
N GLY A 64 2.91 8.46 4.88
CA GLY A 64 2.59 8.06 6.24
C GLY A 64 2.70 6.55 6.44
N TRP A 65 3.18 6.11 7.61
CA TRP A 65 3.27 4.70 7.98
C TRP A 65 3.01 4.46 9.47
N CYS A 66 2.67 3.22 9.80
CA CYS A 66 2.49 2.77 11.18
C CYS A 66 3.85 2.68 11.88
N ASP A 67 3.95 3.23 13.08
CA ASP A 67 5.19 3.18 13.88
C ASP A 67 5.53 1.76 14.36
N GLU A 68 4.51 0.96 14.69
CA GLU A 68 4.72 -0.36 15.28
C GLU A 68 5.12 -1.42 14.25
N CYS A 69 4.48 -1.44 13.07
CA CYS A 69 4.70 -2.48 12.06
C CYS A 69 5.40 -1.99 10.79
N GLY A 70 5.59 -0.67 10.63
CA GLY A 70 6.21 -0.08 9.43
C GLY A 70 5.34 -0.13 8.18
N CYS A 71 4.11 -0.66 8.23
CA CYS A 71 3.24 -0.70 7.06
C CYS A 71 2.91 0.71 6.59
N GLY A 72 3.06 0.96 5.29
CA GLY A 72 2.62 2.20 4.67
C GLY A 72 1.11 2.35 4.80
N LEU A 73 0.65 3.55 5.16
CA LEU A 73 -0.76 3.86 5.35
C LEU A 73 -1.29 4.73 4.21
N PHE A 74 -0.61 5.83 3.92
CA PHE A 74 -1.06 6.78 2.92
C PHE A 74 0.08 7.51 2.22
N ILE A 75 -0.26 8.16 1.10
CA ILE A 75 0.55 9.15 0.42
C ILE A 75 -0.33 10.39 0.20
N LYS A 76 0.17 11.56 0.57
CA LYS A 76 -0.51 12.85 0.40
C LYS A 76 0.32 13.73 -0.53
N PRO A 77 -0.10 13.94 -1.79
CA PRO A 77 0.58 14.85 -2.70
C PRO A 77 0.28 16.30 -2.32
N GLN A 78 1.30 17.17 -2.30
CA GLN A 78 1.09 18.59 -2.04
C GLN A 78 0.34 19.30 -3.17
N THR A 79 0.37 18.76 -4.41
CA THR A 79 -0.37 19.30 -5.55
C THR A 79 -1.88 19.13 -5.45
N LYS A 80 -2.36 18.19 -4.62
CA LYS A 80 -3.79 17.94 -4.37
C LYS A 80 -4.03 17.76 -2.88
N PRO A 81 -3.99 18.85 -2.07
CA PRO A 81 -4.05 18.74 -0.60
C PRO A 81 -5.37 18.15 -0.09
N ASP A 82 -6.45 18.27 -0.87
CA ASP A 82 -7.78 17.75 -0.56
C ASP A 82 -7.90 16.22 -0.79
N MET A 83 -6.90 15.61 -1.40
CA MET A 83 -6.88 14.18 -1.71
C MET A 83 -5.76 13.48 -0.96
N THR A 84 -6.06 12.27 -0.48
CA THR A 84 -5.10 11.39 0.15
C THR A 84 -5.20 10.01 -0.52
N CYS A 85 -4.06 9.43 -0.83
CA CYS A 85 -3.97 8.11 -1.45
C CYS A 85 -3.74 7.06 -0.36
N LEU A 86 -4.78 6.32 0.01
CA LEU A 86 -4.67 5.21 0.97
C LEU A 86 -4.04 3.98 0.31
N LYS A 87 -3.29 3.19 1.08
CA LYS A 87 -2.74 1.91 0.60
C LYS A 87 -3.87 0.88 0.50
N ALA A 88 -4.11 0.36 -0.70
CA ALA A 88 -5.20 -0.57 -0.97
C ALA A 88 -5.07 -1.89 -0.17
N GLY A 89 -3.85 -2.32 0.13
CA GLY A 89 -3.58 -3.52 0.92
C GLY A 89 -4.01 -3.45 2.39
N LEU A 90 -4.51 -2.30 2.86
CA LEU A 90 -5.09 -2.16 4.21
C LEU A 90 -6.51 -2.72 4.31
N PHE A 91 -7.19 -2.86 3.17
CA PHE A 91 -8.57 -3.33 3.08
C PHE A 91 -8.62 -4.84 2.84
N LYS A 92 -9.70 -5.48 3.27
CA LYS A 92 -9.89 -6.91 3.00
C LYS A 92 -10.19 -7.14 1.52
N PRO A 93 -9.95 -8.36 1.01
CA PRO A 93 -10.36 -8.71 -0.34
C PRO A 93 -11.83 -8.35 -0.59
N HIS A 94 -12.11 -7.77 -1.76
CA HIS A 94 -13.44 -7.33 -2.21
C HIS A 94 -14.05 -6.11 -1.50
N GLU A 95 -13.33 -5.43 -0.60
CA GLU A 95 -13.80 -4.16 0.00
C GLU A 95 -13.53 -2.92 -0.87
N ILE A 96 -12.69 -3.05 -1.90
CA ILE A 96 -12.31 -1.95 -2.79
C ILE A 96 -12.62 -2.30 -4.26
N PRO A 97 -12.91 -1.30 -5.10
CA PRO A 97 -13.16 -1.52 -6.53
C PRO A 97 -11.88 -1.98 -7.26
N ASN A 98 -12.08 -2.56 -8.45
CA ASN A 98 -10.98 -2.91 -9.34
C ASN A 98 -10.14 -1.66 -9.70
N PRO A 99 -8.82 -1.82 -9.92
CA PRO A 99 -7.97 -0.71 -10.33
C PRO A 99 -8.47 -0.12 -11.65
N THR A 100 -8.45 1.21 -11.74
CA THR A 100 -8.91 1.95 -12.94
C THR A 100 -7.77 2.60 -13.70
N MET A 101 -6.59 2.72 -13.08
CA MET A 101 -5.44 3.42 -13.63
C MET A 101 -4.13 2.83 -13.11
N GLU A 102 -3.12 2.80 -13.98
CA GLU A 102 -1.74 2.48 -13.64
C GLU A 102 -0.81 3.62 -14.06
N ASN A 103 0.04 4.02 -13.13
CA ASN A 103 0.97 5.13 -13.27
C ASN A 103 2.42 4.61 -13.24
N TRP A 104 3.34 5.42 -13.78
CA TRP A 104 4.79 5.12 -13.81
C TRP A 104 5.15 3.85 -14.59
N MET A 105 4.32 3.50 -15.57
CA MET A 105 4.49 2.30 -16.41
C MET A 105 5.78 2.32 -17.24
N LYS A 106 6.44 3.48 -17.39
CA LYS A 106 7.76 3.58 -18.03
C LYS A 106 8.86 2.79 -17.30
N ASN A 107 8.70 2.59 -16.00
CA ASN A 107 9.63 1.81 -15.16
C ASN A 107 9.12 0.37 -14.96
N MET A 108 8.04 -0.03 -15.64
CA MET A 108 7.51 -1.37 -15.55
C MET A 108 8.48 -2.33 -16.26
N GLU A 109 8.79 -3.43 -15.60
CA GLU A 109 9.67 -4.44 -16.17
C GLU A 109 9.00 -5.17 -17.35
N ASN A 110 9.78 -5.59 -18.34
CA ASN A 110 9.23 -6.20 -19.57
C ASN A 110 8.46 -7.51 -19.33
N TRP A 111 8.68 -8.18 -18.20
CA TRP A 111 8.00 -9.42 -17.81
C TRP A 111 6.71 -9.18 -17.00
N GLU A 112 6.41 -7.94 -16.61
CA GLU A 112 5.18 -7.60 -15.89
C GLU A 112 3.99 -7.46 -16.85
N THR A 113 2.81 -7.87 -16.38
CA THR A 113 1.57 -7.71 -17.12
C THR A 113 0.73 -6.61 -16.47
N PRO A 114 0.37 -5.54 -17.21
CA PRO A 114 -0.53 -4.49 -16.71
C PRO A 114 -1.88 -5.05 -16.25
N ALA A 115 -2.49 -4.41 -15.25
CA ALA A 115 -3.83 -4.76 -14.81
C ALA A 115 -4.86 -4.62 -15.95
N LYS A 116 -5.87 -5.49 -15.95
CA LYS A 116 -6.90 -5.48 -16.99
C LYS A 116 -7.84 -4.29 -16.80
N GLY A 117 -8.14 -3.58 -17.89
CA GLY A 117 -9.11 -2.48 -17.89
C GLY A 117 -8.61 -1.18 -17.28
N THR A 118 -7.31 -1.07 -16.96
CA THR A 118 -6.71 0.16 -16.45
C THR A 118 -6.33 1.12 -17.57
N LYS A 119 -6.52 2.41 -17.32
CA LYS A 119 -5.91 3.46 -18.14
C LYS A 119 -4.43 3.58 -17.77
N ARG A 120 -3.57 3.73 -18.78
CA ARG A 120 -2.13 3.90 -18.57
C ARG A 120 -1.80 5.38 -18.67
N THR A 121 -1.21 5.92 -17.62
CA THR A 121 -0.70 7.28 -17.65
C THR A 121 0.80 7.19 -17.87
N SER A 122 1.27 7.68 -19.02
CA SER A 122 2.70 7.66 -19.35
C SER A 122 3.49 8.65 -18.51
N ASP A 123 2.86 9.74 -18.04
CA ASP A 123 3.58 10.86 -17.46
C ASP A 123 2.83 11.49 -16.28
N VAL A 124 3.52 11.48 -15.13
CA VAL A 124 3.49 12.44 -14.01
C VAL A 124 2.29 13.41 -13.95
N GLN A 125 1.48 13.27 -12.89
CA GLN A 125 0.59 14.32 -12.39
C GLN A 125 1.27 15.24 -11.37
#